data_AF-A0A7K0L2G4-F1
#
_entry.id   AF-A0A7K0L2G4-F1
#
_cell.length_a   1.000
_cell.length_b   1.000
_cell.length_c   1.000
_cell.angle_alpha   90.00
_cell.angle_beta   90.00
_cell.angle_gamma   90.00
#
_symmetry.space_group_name_H-M   'P 1'
#
loop_
_entity.id
_entity.type
_entity.pdbx_description
1 polymer ?
#
loop_
_entity_poly.entity_id
_entity_poly.type
_entity_poly.pdbx_seq_one_letter_code
_entity_poly.pdbx_strand_id
1 'polypeptide(L)'
;MYRRLTPLIAIALAISLAPAASAHQPVVLLDTDTTPSAGPLLVDGTISFAIRASFTKSGQKKAFRAALKEGDLLSVQYLIVDKKPESGLKNSLLPQLVITSPTGKKITVVMKERTPFFESFTRTTYLYLSRVSQPAEAGIYSFVITSRARAAITVAVGDREVQGEVVRGAVQAPTPTVKPTPAATQEPAKASPTPEVTTQSAYTMAKVKENNSAASCWSVISGNVYNLTQWINQHPGGPSAIASLCGVDGTASFNAQHRGEGKPTQRLSDYLLGALVK
;
A
#
# COMPACT_ATOMS: atom_id res chain seq x y z
N MET A 1 -48.51 16.74 50.68
CA MET A 1 -48.01 16.07 49.46
C MET A 1 -46.63 16.64 49.13
N TYR A 2 -45.53 15.97 49.51
CA TYR A 2 -44.18 16.36 49.10
C TYR A 2 -43.55 15.21 48.30
N ARG A 3 -43.35 15.46 47.00
CA ARG A 3 -42.78 14.55 46.01
C ARG A 3 -41.26 14.47 46.25
N ARG A 4 -40.74 13.28 46.55
CA ARG A 4 -39.28 13.03 46.56
C ARG A 4 -38.80 12.87 45.12
N LEU A 5 -37.87 13.75 44.71
CA LEU A 5 -37.15 13.68 43.44
C LEU A 5 -36.00 12.66 43.57
N THR A 6 -35.99 11.65 42.72
CA THR A 6 -34.86 10.72 42.54
C THR A 6 -33.78 11.37 41.65
N PRO A 7 -32.49 11.29 42.00
CA PRO A 7 -31.43 11.80 41.15
C PRO A 7 -31.12 10.79 40.04
N LEU A 8 -31.18 11.24 38.79
CA LEU A 8 -30.65 10.51 37.63
C LEU A 8 -29.12 10.57 37.66
N ILE A 9 -28.47 9.43 37.88
CA ILE A 9 -27.03 9.27 37.71
C ILE A 9 -26.75 9.23 36.20
N ALA A 10 -26.21 10.32 35.66
CA ALA A 10 -25.74 10.38 34.28
C ALA A 10 -24.40 9.62 34.19
N ILE A 11 -24.43 8.44 33.55
CA ILE A 11 -23.22 7.69 33.19
C ILE A 11 -22.58 8.42 32.00
N ALA A 12 -21.49 9.14 32.27
CA ALA A 12 -20.67 9.75 31.23
C ALA A 12 -19.92 8.64 30.47
N LEU A 13 -20.40 8.30 29.27
CA LEU A 13 -19.72 7.40 28.36
C LEU A 13 -18.49 8.12 27.81
N ALA A 14 -17.32 7.80 28.36
CA ALA A 14 -16.04 8.25 27.83
C ALA A 14 -15.81 7.58 26.46
N ILE A 15 -16.16 8.29 25.38
CA ILE A 15 -15.81 7.90 24.02
C ILE A 15 -14.30 8.11 23.87
N SER A 16 -13.53 7.04 24.05
CA SER A 16 -12.13 7.02 23.63
C SER A 16 -12.10 7.15 22.10
N LEU A 17 -11.84 8.36 21.61
CA LEU A 17 -11.47 8.60 20.22
C LEU A 17 -10.14 7.88 19.99
N ALA A 18 -10.20 6.66 19.44
CA ALA A 18 -9.01 6.04 18.89
C ALA A 18 -8.43 7.02 17.85
N PRO A 19 -7.13 7.36 17.91
CA PRO A 19 -6.53 8.18 16.88
C PRO A 19 -6.73 7.48 15.54
N ALA A 20 -7.18 8.22 14.52
CA ALA A 20 -7.29 7.69 13.16
C ALA A 20 -5.95 7.04 12.80
N ALA A 21 -5.96 5.73 12.57
CA ALA A 21 -4.78 4.97 12.22
C ALA A 21 -4.10 5.65 11.02
N SER A 22 -2.94 6.25 11.26
CA SER A 22 -2.18 6.96 10.25
C SER A 22 -1.43 5.93 9.40
N ALA A 23 -2.14 5.38 8.42
CA ALA A 23 -1.58 4.41 7.48
C ALA A 23 -0.63 5.05 6.44
N HIS A 24 -0.73 6.36 6.24
CA HIS A 24 0.06 7.09 5.24
C HIS A 24 1.35 7.66 5.88
N GLN A 25 2.25 6.81 6.37
CA GLN A 25 3.46 7.31 7.04
C GLN A 25 4.41 7.97 6.01
N PRO A 26 4.64 9.30 6.07
CA PRO A 26 5.53 9.95 5.12
C PRO A 26 6.99 9.67 5.50
N VAL A 27 7.82 9.36 4.50
CA VAL A 27 9.27 9.25 4.66
C VAL A 27 9.93 10.42 3.95
N VAL A 28 10.46 11.37 4.71
CA VAL A 28 11.15 12.53 4.14
C VAL A 28 12.60 12.19 3.84
N LEU A 29 13.02 12.33 2.58
CA LEU A 29 14.42 12.11 2.21
C LEU A 29 15.30 13.31 2.59
N LEU A 30 16.31 13.05 3.40
CA LEU A 30 17.27 14.03 3.92
C LEU A 30 18.31 14.40 2.85
N ASP A 31 19.04 15.48 3.07
CA ASP A 31 20.13 15.89 2.16
C ASP A 31 21.33 14.94 2.21
N THR A 32 21.41 14.11 3.25
CA THR A 32 22.39 13.03 3.39
C THR A 32 22.02 11.77 2.61
N ASP A 33 20.76 11.59 2.21
CA ASP A 33 20.24 10.38 1.55
C ASP A 33 20.61 10.33 0.06
N THR A 34 21.87 10.64 -0.30
CA THR A 34 22.30 10.87 -1.69
C THR A 34 22.54 9.61 -2.52
N THR A 35 22.70 8.46 -1.86
CA THR A 35 22.90 7.14 -2.48
C THR A 35 21.94 6.12 -1.86
N PRO A 36 21.62 5.00 -2.54
CA PRO A 36 20.71 4.00 -1.98
C PRO A 36 21.15 3.49 -0.60
N SER A 37 22.45 3.31 -0.37
CA SER A 37 23.00 2.85 0.91
C SER A 37 22.96 3.91 2.02
N ALA A 38 23.02 5.19 1.66
CA ALA A 38 22.87 6.30 2.61
C ALA A 38 21.39 6.59 2.93
N GLY A 39 20.49 6.28 2.01
CA GLY A 39 19.06 6.48 2.15
C GLY A 39 18.34 5.43 3.00
N PRO A 40 17.08 5.73 3.38
CA PRO A 40 16.25 4.82 4.17
C PRO A 40 15.93 3.53 3.40
N LEU A 41 15.76 2.44 4.15
CA LEU A 41 15.20 1.18 3.69
C LEU A 41 13.76 1.07 4.19
N LEU A 42 12.81 0.91 3.26
CA LEU A 42 11.47 0.41 3.55
C LEU A 42 11.59 -1.10 3.74
N VAL A 43 11.40 -1.58 4.97
CA VAL A 43 11.64 -3.00 5.32
C VAL A 43 10.63 -3.92 4.63
N ASP A 44 9.43 -3.41 4.34
CA ASP A 44 8.41 -4.06 3.53
C ASP A 44 7.93 -3.06 2.47
N GLY A 45 8.35 -3.27 1.23
CA GLY A 45 8.02 -2.43 0.08
C GLY A 45 6.59 -2.59 -0.43
N THR A 46 5.81 -3.52 0.15
CA THR A 46 4.37 -3.64 -0.14
C THR A 46 3.54 -2.67 0.71
N ILE A 47 4.10 -2.14 1.80
CA ILE A 47 3.45 -1.16 2.67
C ILE A 47 3.49 0.22 2.01
N SER A 48 2.36 0.92 2.06
CA SER A 48 2.19 2.26 1.49
C SER A 48 3.05 3.28 2.24
N PHE A 49 4.07 3.79 1.56
CA PHE A 49 4.89 4.90 2.04
C PHE A 49 4.87 6.06 1.06
N ALA A 50 4.61 7.26 1.57
CA ALA A 50 4.76 8.49 0.80
C ALA A 50 6.20 9.03 0.95
N ILE A 51 7.08 8.73 -0.01
CA ILE A 51 8.47 9.17 0.00
C ILE A 51 8.57 10.61 -0.51
N ARG A 52 8.80 11.57 0.38
CA ARG A 52 8.88 12.99 0.05
C ARG A 52 10.32 13.40 -0.25
N ALA A 53 10.55 14.01 -1.41
CA ALA A 53 11.86 14.48 -1.84
C ALA A 53 11.80 15.94 -2.32
N SER A 54 12.63 16.80 -1.74
CA SER A 54 12.72 18.22 -2.09
C SER A 54 14.12 18.59 -2.57
N PHE A 55 14.21 19.40 -3.62
CA PHE A 55 15.46 19.76 -4.27
C PHE A 55 15.56 21.28 -4.44
N THR A 56 16.73 21.81 -4.11
CA THR A 56 17.04 23.25 -4.17
C THR A 56 17.84 23.65 -5.40
N LYS A 57 18.37 22.68 -6.17
CA LYS A 57 19.05 22.93 -7.45
C LYS A 57 19.04 21.69 -8.34
N SER A 58 19.37 21.87 -9.61
CA SER A 58 19.58 20.77 -10.57
C SER A 58 20.79 19.91 -10.16
N GLY A 59 20.74 18.62 -10.50
CA GLY A 59 21.82 17.65 -10.26
C GLY A 59 21.90 17.10 -8.83
N GLN A 60 21.06 17.57 -7.91
CA GLN A 60 20.96 16.95 -6.57
C GLN A 60 20.35 15.55 -6.68
N LYS A 61 20.87 14.65 -5.85
CA LYS A 61 20.40 13.27 -5.77
C LYS A 61 19.82 13.00 -4.41
N LYS A 62 18.70 12.27 -4.39
CA LYS A 62 18.15 11.62 -3.22
C LYS A 62 17.80 10.19 -3.58
N ALA A 63 17.94 9.28 -2.64
CA ALA A 63 17.81 7.86 -2.88
C ALA A 63 17.26 7.14 -1.65
N PHE A 64 16.67 5.98 -1.89
CA PHE A 64 16.17 5.09 -0.85
C PHE A 64 16.12 3.66 -1.39
N ARG A 65 15.72 2.73 -0.53
CA ARG A 65 15.60 1.31 -0.83
C ARG A 65 14.24 0.78 -0.39
N ALA A 66 13.75 -0.26 -1.05
CA ALA A 66 12.58 -1.02 -0.60
C ALA A 66 12.83 -2.51 -0.77
N ALA A 67 12.52 -3.31 0.25
CA ALA A 67 12.61 -4.76 0.17
C ALA A 67 11.28 -5.35 -0.31
N LEU A 68 11.35 -6.22 -1.31
CA LEU A 68 10.21 -6.98 -1.84
C LEU A 68 10.56 -8.47 -1.82
N LYS A 69 9.55 -9.31 -1.69
CA LYS A 69 9.66 -10.77 -1.67
C LYS A 69 9.12 -11.35 -2.97
N GLU A 70 9.35 -12.65 -3.17
CA GLU A 70 8.74 -13.38 -4.27
C GLU A 70 7.21 -13.34 -4.15
N GLY A 71 6.54 -13.06 -5.27
CA GLY A 71 5.08 -12.90 -5.32
C GLY A 71 4.59 -11.48 -5.03
N ASP A 72 5.45 -10.57 -4.56
CA ASP A 72 5.07 -9.18 -4.35
C ASP A 72 4.94 -8.42 -5.69
N LEU A 73 4.26 -7.27 -5.65
CA LEU A 73 4.26 -6.30 -6.73
C LEU A 73 5.21 -5.14 -6.41
N LEU A 74 6.00 -4.74 -7.40
CA LEU A 74 6.62 -3.42 -7.40
C LEU A 74 5.54 -2.40 -7.79
N SER A 75 4.90 -1.79 -6.79
CA SER A 75 3.93 -0.71 -6.94
C SER A 75 4.59 0.63 -6.64
N VAL A 76 4.71 1.50 -7.65
CA VAL A 76 5.36 2.81 -7.52
C VAL A 76 4.56 3.87 -8.25
N GLN A 77 4.28 4.98 -7.58
CA GLN A 77 3.55 6.10 -8.16
C GLN A 77 4.39 7.37 -8.01
N TYR A 78 4.49 8.16 -9.08
CA TYR A 78 5.17 9.45 -9.07
C TYR A 78 4.13 10.55 -8.99
N LEU A 79 4.20 11.35 -7.93
CA LEU A 79 3.26 12.43 -7.67
C LEU A 79 3.96 13.78 -7.45
N ILE A 80 3.23 14.84 -7.76
CA ILE A 80 3.53 16.21 -7.35
C ILE A 80 2.29 16.83 -6.72
N VAL A 81 2.46 17.83 -5.85
CA VAL A 81 1.30 18.59 -5.35
C VAL A 81 0.69 19.37 -6.51
N ASP A 82 -0.64 19.38 -6.63
CA ASP A 82 -1.36 20.19 -7.60
C ASP A 82 -1.44 21.66 -7.16
N LYS A 83 -0.27 22.27 -7.02
CA LYS A 83 -0.10 23.67 -6.66
C LYS A 83 1.23 24.17 -7.23
N LYS A 84 1.29 25.45 -7.61
CA LYS A 84 2.55 26.08 -8.03
C LYS A 84 3.53 26.17 -6.84
N PRO A 85 4.85 26.02 -7.08
CA PRO A 85 5.47 25.87 -8.40
C PRO A 85 5.40 24.46 -9.01
N GLU A 86 5.13 23.41 -8.21
CA GLU A 86 5.21 22.01 -8.62
C GLU A 86 4.33 21.68 -9.83
N SER A 87 3.04 22.03 -9.78
CA SER A 87 2.09 21.73 -10.87
C SER A 87 2.44 22.40 -12.20
N GLY A 88 3.22 23.48 -12.17
CA GLY A 88 3.68 24.22 -13.34
C GLY A 88 4.96 23.67 -13.98
N LEU A 89 5.66 22.71 -13.36
CA LEU A 89 6.91 22.16 -13.89
C LEU A 89 6.65 21.37 -15.19
N LYS A 90 7.39 21.67 -16.26
CA LYS A 90 7.40 20.85 -17.48
C LYS A 90 8.03 19.48 -17.18
N ASN A 91 7.67 18.45 -17.96
CA ASN A 91 8.21 17.10 -17.75
C ASN A 91 9.75 17.05 -17.81
N SER A 92 10.40 17.89 -18.61
CA SER A 92 11.86 18.01 -18.69
C SER A 92 12.53 18.62 -17.45
N LEU A 93 11.76 19.30 -16.59
CA LEU A 93 12.23 19.94 -15.35
C LEU A 93 11.93 19.11 -14.10
N LEU A 94 11.10 18.07 -14.23
CA LEU A 94 10.81 17.16 -13.12
C LEU A 94 12.03 16.30 -12.78
N PRO A 95 12.27 15.99 -11.49
CA PRO A 95 13.29 15.03 -11.09
C PRO A 95 13.10 13.67 -11.77
N GLN A 96 14.18 13.11 -12.31
CA GLN A 96 14.17 11.78 -12.92
C GLN A 96 14.26 10.72 -11.82
N LEU A 97 13.33 9.77 -11.82
CA LEU A 97 13.37 8.59 -10.97
C LEU A 97 13.89 7.39 -11.76
N VAL A 98 14.94 6.75 -11.26
CA VAL A 98 15.46 5.47 -11.75
C VAL A 98 15.30 4.44 -10.65
N ILE A 99 14.64 3.33 -10.98
CA ILE A 99 14.46 2.17 -10.10
C ILE A 99 15.41 1.09 -10.61
N THR A 100 16.21 0.51 -9.73
CA THR A 100 17.12 -0.61 -10.04
C THR A 100 16.68 -1.83 -9.26
N SER A 101 16.42 -2.93 -9.96
CA SER A 101 16.04 -4.21 -9.36
C SER A 101 17.22 -4.86 -8.62
N PRO A 102 16.97 -5.89 -7.79
CA PRO A 102 18.01 -6.66 -7.12
C PRO A 102 19.03 -7.28 -8.09
N THR A 103 18.61 -7.64 -9.30
CA THR A 103 19.50 -8.17 -10.36
C THR A 103 20.22 -7.08 -11.17
N GLY A 104 19.97 -5.81 -10.88
CA GLY A 104 20.60 -4.66 -11.54
C GLY A 104 19.84 -4.12 -12.75
N LYS A 105 18.67 -4.68 -13.08
CA LYS A 105 17.82 -4.17 -14.18
C LYS A 105 17.29 -2.78 -13.83
N LYS A 106 17.37 -1.84 -14.76
CA LYS A 106 16.96 -0.45 -14.55
C LYS A 106 15.63 -0.14 -15.22
N ILE A 107 14.79 0.61 -14.51
CA ILE A 107 13.54 1.20 -14.99
C ILE A 107 13.68 2.72 -14.81
N THR A 108 13.74 3.44 -15.93
CA THR A 108 13.62 4.91 -15.90
C THR A 108 12.15 5.26 -15.95
N VAL A 109 11.63 5.89 -14.89
CA VAL A 109 10.22 6.24 -14.79
C VAL A 109 9.91 7.40 -15.75
N VAL A 110 8.99 7.16 -16.67
CA VAL A 110 8.56 8.14 -17.68
C VAL A 110 7.27 8.81 -17.22
N MET A 111 7.20 10.14 -17.32
CA MET A 111 6.00 10.91 -17.02
C MET A 111 5.01 10.76 -18.18
N LYS A 112 3.90 10.07 -17.96
CA LYS A 112 2.91 9.70 -18.99
C LYS A 112 1.55 10.35 -18.80
N GLU A 113 1.28 10.88 -17.61
CA GLU A 113 -0.02 11.43 -17.25
C GLU A 113 0.12 12.71 -16.41
N ARG A 114 -1.01 13.38 -16.19
CA ARG A 114 -1.21 14.46 -15.20
C ARG A 114 -2.63 14.34 -14.67
N THR A 115 -2.86 13.28 -13.90
CA THR A 115 -4.21 12.95 -13.43
C THR A 115 -4.38 13.45 -12.00
N PRO A 116 -5.39 14.30 -11.71
CA PRO A 116 -5.65 14.75 -10.35
C PRO A 116 -5.98 13.60 -9.39
N PHE A 117 -5.52 13.72 -8.16
CA PHE A 117 -5.80 12.81 -7.06
C PHE A 117 -5.98 13.60 -5.79
N PHE A 118 -7.19 13.56 -5.23
CA PHE A 118 -7.44 14.17 -3.93
C PHE A 118 -7.12 13.15 -2.83
N GLU A 119 -6.11 13.45 -2.02
CA GLU A 119 -5.76 12.65 -0.86
C GLU A 119 -6.56 13.16 0.35
N SER A 120 -7.49 12.32 0.85
CA SER A 120 -8.51 12.73 1.81
C SER A 120 -7.99 13.03 3.21
N PHE A 121 -6.88 12.42 3.64
CA PHE A 121 -6.37 12.53 5.01
C PHE A 121 -5.63 13.86 5.24
N THR A 122 -4.75 14.23 4.33
CA THR A 122 -3.99 15.48 4.29
C THR A 122 -4.74 16.59 3.56
N ARG A 123 -5.88 16.29 2.93
CA ARG A 123 -6.67 17.22 2.11
C ARG A 123 -5.83 17.89 1.02
N THR A 124 -4.86 17.15 0.49
CA THR A 124 -3.93 17.64 -0.52
C THR A 124 -4.28 17.03 -1.86
N THR A 125 -4.49 17.88 -2.87
CA THR A 125 -4.58 17.41 -4.26
C THR A 125 -3.18 17.22 -4.81
N TYR A 126 -2.93 16.03 -5.35
CA TYR A 126 -1.74 15.68 -6.09
C TYR A 126 -2.08 15.49 -7.57
N LEU A 127 -1.05 15.50 -8.41
CA LEU A 127 -1.10 14.99 -9.78
C LEU A 127 -0.31 13.70 -9.85
N TYR A 128 -0.94 12.61 -10.27
CA TYR A 128 -0.23 11.43 -10.76
C TYR A 128 0.46 11.78 -12.07
N LEU A 129 1.75 11.46 -12.15
CA LEU A 129 2.55 11.66 -13.36
C LEU A 129 3.01 10.36 -14.01
N SER A 130 3.16 9.31 -13.21
CA SER A 130 3.53 7.98 -13.67
C SER A 130 3.12 6.93 -12.64
N ARG A 131 2.82 5.72 -13.11
CA ARG A 131 2.54 4.56 -12.28
C ARG A 131 3.28 3.35 -12.86
N VAL A 132 4.03 2.68 -12.01
CA VAL A 132 4.72 1.42 -12.32
C VAL A 132 4.08 0.36 -11.44
N SER A 133 3.56 -0.68 -12.07
CA SER A 133 3.04 -1.86 -11.40
C SER A 133 3.47 -3.07 -12.20
N GLN A 134 4.26 -3.94 -11.58
CA GLN A 134 4.74 -5.18 -12.19
C GLN A 134 5.12 -6.18 -11.09
N PRO A 135 5.16 -7.49 -11.39
CA PRO A 135 5.75 -8.47 -10.47
C PRO A 135 7.15 -8.05 -10.02
N ALA A 136 7.41 -8.20 -8.73
CA ALA A 136 8.70 -7.90 -8.14
C ALA A 136 9.67 -9.08 -8.30
N GLU A 137 10.95 -8.75 -8.47
CA GLU A 137 12.05 -9.65 -8.19
C GLU A 137 12.31 -9.61 -6.68
N ALA A 138 12.44 -10.78 -6.05
CA ALA A 138 12.75 -10.82 -4.62
C ALA A 138 14.09 -10.15 -4.33
N GLY A 139 14.12 -9.25 -3.34
CA GLY A 139 15.31 -8.55 -2.89
C GLY A 139 15.10 -7.06 -2.67
N ILE A 140 16.22 -6.33 -2.59
CA ILE A 140 16.22 -4.89 -2.30
C ILE A 140 16.30 -4.10 -3.61
N TYR A 141 15.25 -3.35 -3.89
CA TYR A 141 15.24 -2.35 -4.96
C TYR A 141 15.93 -1.07 -4.51
N SER A 142 16.64 -0.43 -5.43
CA SER A 142 17.23 0.89 -5.24
C SER A 142 16.51 1.95 -6.05
N PHE A 143 16.19 3.06 -5.42
CA PHE A 143 15.50 4.18 -6.04
C PHE A 143 16.43 5.39 -6.01
N VAL A 144 16.69 5.99 -7.17
CA VAL A 144 17.52 7.19 -7.28
C VAL A 144 16.74 8.27 -7.99
N ILE A 145 16.56 9.40 -7.31
CA ILE A 145 15.88 10.59 -7.79
C ILE A 145 16.95 11.64 -8.07
N THR A 146 17.07 12.08 -9.32
CA THR A 146 18.00 13.15 -9.72
C THR A 146 17.24 14.38 -10.17
N SER A 147 17.40 15.50 -9.48
CA SER A 147 16.71 16.74 -9.81
C SER A 147 17.20 17.32 -11.15
N ARG A 148 16.27 17.94 -11.88
CA ARG A 148 16.56 18.71 -13.11
C ARG A 148 16.39 20.23 -12.89
N ALA A 149 15.67 20.61 -11.84
CA ALA A 149 15.45 21.97 -11.37
C ALA A 149 15.12 21.94 -9.87
N ARG A 150 14.78 23.10 -9.29
CA ARG A 150 14.09 23.15 -7.99
C ARG A 150 12.74 22.46 -8.11
N ALA A 151 12.45 21.51 -7.23
CA ALA A 151 11.22 20.74 -7.25
C ALA A 151 10.98 20.04 -5.90
N ALA A 152 9.72 19.83 -5.55
CA ALA A 152 9.31 18.87 -4.54
C ALA A 152 8.43 17.79 -5.18
N ILE A 153 8.69 16.52 -4.86
CA ILE A 153 7.94 15.38 -5.40
C ILE A 153 7.58 14.40 -4.28
N THR A 154 6.59 13.56 -4.54
CA THR A 154 6.28 12.39 -3.72
C THR A 154 6.38 11.14 -4.59
N VAL A 155 7.13 10.14 -4.11
CA VAL A 155 7.13 8.80 -4.70
C VAL A 155 6.37 7.91 -3.73
N ALA A 156 5.20 7.41 -4.13
CA ALA A 156 4.52 6.39 -3.34
C ALA A 156 5.09 5.01 -3.68
N VAL A 157 5.34 4.19 -2.67
CA VAL A 157 5.78 2.78 -2.81
C VAL A 157 4.85 1.91 -1.97
N GLY A 158 4.47 0.76 -2.52
CA GLY A 158 3.52 -0.15 -1.87
C GLY A 158 2.07 0.34 -1.98
N ASP A 159 1.15 -0.46 -1.47
CA ASP A 159 -0.29 -0.22 -1.49
C ASP A 159 -1.02 -0.69 -0.22
N ARG A 160 -0.34 -1.41 0.67
CA ARG A 160 -0.90 -1.85 1.95
C ARG A 160 -0.84 -0.71 2.95
N GLU A 161 -2.01 -0.17 3.28
CA GLU A 161 -2.21 0.94 4.22
C GLU A 161 -2.13 0.46 5.69
N VAL A 162 -0.98 -0.07 6.08
CA VAL A 162 -0.65 -0.50 7.45
C VAL A 162 0.63 0.19 7.92
N GLN A 163 0.87 0.24 9.22
CA GLN A 163 2.11 0.81 9.74
C GLN A 163 3.31 -0.05 9.31
N GLY A 164 4.29 0.57 8.66
CA GLY A 164 5.52 -0.09 8.21
C GLY A 164 6.77 0.40 8.94
N GLU A 165 7.84 -0.38 8.80
CA GLU A 165 9.15 -0.07 9.38
C GLU A 165 10.07 0.60 8.34
N VAL A 166 10.79 1.63 8.79
CA VAL A 166 11.78 2.37 8.00
C VAL A 166 13.10 2.42 8.75
N VAL A 167 14.14 1.85 8.16
CA VAL A 167 15.48 1.83 8.75
C VAL A 167 16.38 2.85 8.05
N ARG A 168 17.08 3.68 8.81
CA ARG A 168 18.07 4.65 8.28
C ARG A 168 19.49 4.22 8.67
N GLY A 169 20.44 4.54 7.80
CA GLY A 169 21.84 4.17 7.96
C GLY A 169 22.24 2.96 7.11
N ALA A 170 23.53 2.63 7.16
CA ALA A 170 24.12 1.52 6.40
C ALA A 170 23.64 0.17 6.95
N VAL A 171 22.41 -0.22 6.60
CA VAL A 171 22.02 -1.62 6.67
C VAL A 171 22.86 -2.33 5.61
N GLN A 172 23.89 -3.04 6.07
CA GLN A 172 24.67 -3.94 5.24
C GLN A 172 23.69 -4.89 4.53
N ALA A 173 23.92 -5.13 3.24
CA ALA A 173 23.26 -6.25 2.57
C ALA A 173 23.45 -7.49 3.46
N PRO A 174 22.42 -8.34 3.64
CA PRO A 174 22.61 -9.56 4.40
C PRO A 174 23.78 -10.31 3.76
N THR A 175 24.86 -10.44 4.53
CA THR A 175 25.95 -11.35 4.19
C THR A 175 25.33 -12.75 4.24
N PRO A 176 25.58 -13.64 3.26
CA PRO A 176 25.04 -15.00 3.29
C PRO A 176 25.63 -15.69 4.52
N THR A 177 24.87 -15.68 5.61
CA THR A 177 25.32 -16.25 6.88
C THR A 177 24.91 -17.72 6.85
N VAL A 178 25.95 -18.54 6.85
CA VAL A 178 26.03 -19.98 6.96
C VAL A 178 24.75 -20.68 7.45
N LYS A 179 24.27 -21.59 6.59
CA LYS A 179 23.35 -22.69 6.85
C LYS A 179 23.58 -23.35 8.23
N PRO A 180 22.59 -23.38 9.15
CA PRO A 180 22.50 -24.45 10.12
C PRO A 180 21.97 -25.71 9.40
N THR A 181 22.76 -26.77 9.42
CA THR A 181 22.38 -28.13 8.98
C THR A 181 21.57 -28.82 10.11
N PRO A 182 20.71 -29.82 9.81
CA PRO A 182 19.32 -29.89 10.29
C PRO A 182 19.03 -30.95 11.38
N ALA A 183 17.84 -30.84 11.98
CA ALA A 183 17.01 -31.94 12.50
C ALA A 183 15.59 -31.38 12.76
N ALA A 184 14.46 -31.98 12.40
CA ALA A 184 14.16 -33.21 11.69
C ALA A 184 12.78 -33.05 11.01
N THR A 185 12.69 -33.58 9.79
CA THR A 185 11.53 -34.23 9.15
C THR A 185 10.13 -33.65 9.36
N GLN A 186 9.57 -33.09 8.28
CA GLN A 186 8.39 -33.65 7.63
C GLN A 186 8.42 -33.33 6.12
N GLU A 187 8.39 -34.40 5.32
CA GLU A 187 8.39 -34.43 3.85
C GLU A 187 6.94 -34.34 3.31
N PRO A 188 6.67 -34.36 1.99
CA PRO A 188 6.02 -33.26 1.30
C PRO A 188 4.59 -33.60 0.82
N ALA A 189 3.77 -32.58 0.56
CA ALA A 189 2.59 -32.77 -0.28
C ALA A 189 2.41 -31.59 -1.24
N LYS A 190 2.73 -31.87 -2.50
CA LYS A 190 2.36 -31.07 -3.67
C LYS A 190 0.96 -31.51 -4.10
N ALA A 191 0.00 -30.60 -4.18
CA ALA A 191 -1.08 -30.59 -5.16
C ALA A 191 -1.93 -29.32 -5.00
N SER A 192 -2.09 -28.58 -6.10
CA SER A 192 -3.33 -27.83 -6.34
C SER A 192 -4.41 -28.83 -6.75
N PRO A 193 -5.67 -28.65 -6.32
CA PRO A 193 -6.66 -28.23 -7.30
C PRO A 193 -7.70 -27.22 -6.75
N THR A 194 -8.25 -26.42 -7.66
CA THR A 194 -9.53 -25.70 -7.56
C THR A 194 -10.70 -26.67 -7.80
N PRO A 195 -11.97 -26.35 -7.50
CA PRO A 195 -12.57 -25.74 -6.30
C PRO A 195 -13.47 -26.77 -5.58
N GLU A 196 -13.45 -26.83 -4.25
CA GLU A 196 -14.43 -27.65 -3.52
C GLU A 196 -15.08 -26.83 -2.40
N VAL A 197 -16.41 -26.75 -2.50
CA VAL A 197 -17.31 -26.14 -1.52
C VAL A 197 -17.29 -27.02 -0.27
N THR A 198 -16.38 -26.73 0.67
CA THR A 198 -16.42 -27.34 1.99
C THR A 198 -17.24 -26.48 2.93
N THR A 199 -18.27 -27.07 3.48
CA THR A 199 -19.13 -26.58 4.56
C THR A 199 -18.33 -25.96 5.72
N GLN A 200 -18.24 -24.63 5.68
CA GLN A 200 -18.18 -23.66 6.78
C GLN A 200 -17.34 -24.04 8.02
N SER A 201 -16.02 -23.96 7.87
CA SER A 201 -15.25 -23.22 8.87
C SER A 201 -15.73 -21.76 8.82
N ALA A 202 -16.25 -21.24 9.93
CA ALA A 202 -16.76 -19.87 10.05
C ALA A 202 -15.88 -18.85 9.31
N TYR A 203 -16.50 -17.95 8.52
CA TYR A 203 -15.76 -16.86 7.88
C TYR A 203 -15.37 -15.84 8.94
N THR A 204 -14.15 -15.97 9.47
CA THR A 204 -13.59 -15.06 10.49
C THR A 204 -12.62 -14.08 9.86
N MET A 205 -12.35 -12.96 10.54
CA MET A 205 -11.34 -12.01 10.09
C MET A 205 -9.93 -12.63 10.03
N ALA A 206 -9.65 -13.66 10.82
CA ALA A 206 -8.39 -14.41 10.73
C ALA A 206 -8.26 -15.09 9.37
N LYS A 207 -9.32 -15.77 8.91
CA LYS A 207 -9.34 -16.40 7.60
C LYS A 207 -9.30 -15.39 6.45
N VAL A 208 -9.95 -14.24 6.62
CA VAL A 208 -9.84 -13.14 5.65
C VAL A 208 -8.39 -12.68 5.53
N LYS A 209 -7.71 -12.42 6.65
CA LYS A 209 -6.29 -11.97 6.68
C LYS A 209 -5.30 -12.95 6.05
N GLU A 210 -5.59 -14.25 6.04
CA GLU A 210 -4.79 -15.25 5.32
C GLU A 210 -4.91 -15.10 3.79
N ASN A 211 -6.00 -14.51 3.31
CA ASN A 211 -6.29 -14.28 1.89
C ASN A 211 -6.05 -12.81 1.53
N ASN A 212 -4.79 -12.39 1.64
CA ASN A 212 -4.34 -11.00 1.56
C ASN A 212 -3.51 -10.65 0.32
N SER A 213 -3.56 -11.44 -0.75
CA SER A 213 -2.77 -11.21 -1.96
C SER A 213 -3.64 -11.24 -3.21
N ALA A 214 -3.14 -10.73 -4.34
CA ALA A 214 -3.87 -10.79 -5.60
C ALA A 214 -4.19 -12.24 -6.06
N ALA A 215 -3.34 -13.21 -5.68
CA ALA A 215 -3.51 -14.62 -5.99
C ALA A 215 -4.51 -15.33 -5.06
N SER A 216 -4.78 -14.75 -3.88
CA SER A 216 -5.80 -15.22 -2.94
C SER A 216 -6.31 -14.01 -2.16
N CYS A 217 -7.37 -13.38 -2.69
CA CYS A 217 -7.84 -12.07 -2.25
C CYS A 217 -9.25 -12.18 -1.68
N TRP A 218 -9.39 -12.12 -0.35
CA TRP A 218 -10.69 -12.00 0.30
C TRP A 218 -10.84 -10.64 0.96
N SER A 219 -12.06 -10.10 1.00
CA SER A 219 -12.33 -8.83 1.69
C SER A 219 -13.67 -8.89 2.42
N VAL A 220 -13.78 -8.12 3.50
CA VAL A 220 -15.07 -7.89 4.16
C VAL A 220 -15.69 -6.60 3.63
N ILE A 221 -16.96 -6.66 3.23
CA ILE A 221 -17.75 -5.48 2.86
C ILE A 221 -19.11 -5.59 3.53
N SER A 222 -19.44 -4.61 4.35
CA SER A 222 -20.72 -4.51 5.07
C SER A 222 -21.05 -5.77 5.89
N GLY A 223 -20.04 -6.37 6.53
CA GLY A 223 -20.19 -7.56 7.37
C GLY A 223 -20.27 -8.90 6.62
N ASN A 224 -20.05 -8.90 5.31
CA ASN A 224 -19.98 -10.11 4.50
C ASN A 224 -18.58 -10.31 3.91
N VAL A 225 -18.16 -11.56 3.74
CA VAL A 225 -16.87 -11.94 3.19
C VAL A 225 -17.01 -12.29 1.71
N TYR A 226 -16.13 -11.73 0.88
CA TYR A 226 -16.12 -11.89 -0.57
C TYR A 226 -14.77 -12.43 -1.05
N ASN A 227 -14.78 -13.35 -2.01
CA ASN A 227 -13.58 -13.80 -2.71
C ASN A 227 -13.40 -13.03 -4.01
N LEU A 228 -12.52 -12.03 -3.99
CA LEU A 228 -12.27 -11.12 -5.11
C LEU A 228 -11.12 -11.58 -6.02
N THR A 229 -10.54 -12.76 -5.76
CA THR A 229 -9.37 -13.29 -6.48
C THR A 229 -9.56 -13.30 -8.00
N GLN A 230 -10.75 -13.67 -8.47
CA GLN A 230 -11.05 -13.70 -9.92
C GLN A 230 -11.47 -12.34 -10.47
N TRP A 231 -11.87 -11.41 -9.60
CA TRP A 231 -12.37 -10.09 -9.99
C TRP A 231 -11.28 -9.04 -10.13
N ILE A 232 -10.17 -9.18 -9.38
CA ILE A 232 -9.09 -8.19 -9.30
C ILE A 232 -8.66 -7.66 -10.68
N ASN A 233 -8.35 -8.54 -11.64
CA ASN A 233 -7.88 -8.13 -12.96
C ASN A 233 -8.97 -7.61 -13.90
N GLN A 234 -10.24 -7.77 -13.54
CA GLN A 234 -11.40 -7.36 -14.34
C GLN A 234 -12.05 -6.07 -13.82
N HIS A 235 -11.61 -5.60 -12.64
CA HIS A 235 -12.20 -4.45 -12.00
C HIS A 235 -11.99 -3.17 -12.84
N PRO A 236 -13.06 -2.42 -13.20
CA PRO A 236 -12.95 -1.22 -14.02
C PRO A 236 -12.08 -0.10 -13.42
N GLY A 237 -12.01 -0.02 -12.09
CA GLY A 237 -11.09 0.89 -11.38
C GLY A 237 -9.64 0.42 -11.35
N GLY A 238 -9.33 -0.69 -12.04
CA GLY A 238 -8.03 -1.33 -12.08
C GLY A 238 -7.81 -2.36 -10.96
N PRO A 239 -6.84 -3.27 -11.13
CA PRO A 239 -6.52 -4.31 -10.15
C PRO A 239 -5.98 -3.77 -8.84
N SER A 240 -5.31 -2.61 -8.84
CA SER A 240 -4.79 -1.98 -7.62
C SER A 240 -5.89 -1.61 -6.62
N ALA A 241 -7.07 -1.22 -7.12
CA ALA A 241 -8.20 -0.88 -6.26
C ALA A 241 -8.71 -2.10 -5.47
N ILE A 242 -8.69 -3.29 -6.09
CA ILE A 242 -9.09 -4.54 -5.41
C ILE A 242 -7.93 -5.10 -4.56
N ALA A 243 -6.69 -4.99 -5.03
CA ALA A 243 -5.50 -5.45 -4.29
C ALA A 243 -5.45 -4.85 -2.88
N SER A 244 -5.76 -3.55 -2.75
CA SER A 244 -5.80 -2.85 -1.46
C SER A 244 -6.86 -3.37 -0.47
N LEU A 245 -7.83 -4.16 -0.95
CA LEU A 245 -8.92 -4.73 -0.14
C LEU A 245 -8.63 -6.17 0.31
N CYS A 246 -7.59 -6.81 -0.22
CA CYS A 246 -7.26 -8.18 0.13
C CYS A 246 -6.82 -8.28 1.59
N GLY A 247 -7.43 -9.21 2.33
CA GLY A 247 -7.09 -9.49 3.72
C GLY A 247 -7.71 -8.56 4.76
N VAL A 248 -8.54 -7.58 4.35
CA VAL A 248 -9.03 -6.53 5.23
C VAL A 248 -10.54 -6.32 5.14
N ASP A 249 -11.08 -5.54 6.08
CA ASP A 249 -12.42 -4.97 5.96
C ASP A 249 -12.38 -3.73 5.05
N GLY A 250 -12.81 -3.93 3.81
CA GLY A 250 -12.86 -2.93 2.77
C GLY A 250 -14.14 -2.09 2.77
N THR A 251 -15.02 -2.21 3.77
CA THR A 251 -16.33 -1.53 3.80
C THR A 251 -16.21 -0.03 3.60
N ALA A 252 -15.26 0.62 4.26
CA ALA A 252 -15.06 2.06 4.14
C ALA A 252 -14.59 2.45 2.74
N SER A 253 -13.61 1.74 2.18
CA SER A 253 -13.07 1.98 0.85
C SER A 253 -14.12 1.75 -0.24
N PHE A 254 -14.89 0.66 -0.15
CA PHE A 254 -15.99 0.38 -1.07
C PHE A 254 -17.06 1.48 -1.01
N ASN A 255 -17.49 1.88 0.19
CA ASN A 255 -18.48 2.95 0.35
C ASN A 255 -17.95 4.32 -0.07
N ALA A 256 -16.65 4.59 0.04
CA ALA A 256 -16.08 5.86 -0.40
C ALA A 256 -16.18 6.03 -1.92
N GLN A 257 -16.08 4.93 -2.68
CA GLN A 257 -16.09 4.96 -4.13
C GLN A 257 -17.47 4.66 -4.74
N HIS A 258 -18.25 3.77 -4.10
CA HIS A 258 -19.45 3.17 -4.70
C HIS A 258 -20.73 3.34 -3.89
N ARG A 259 -20.74 4.22 -2.88
CA ARG A 259 -21.95 4.45 -2.07
C ARG A 259 -23.11 4.89 -2.97
N GLY A 260 -24.21 4.15 -2.89
CA GLY A 260 -25.44 4.42 -3.62
C GLY A 260 -25.47 3.89 -5.05
N GLU A 261 -24.42 3.20 -5.50
CA GLU A 261 -24.40 2.59 -6.82
C GLU A 261 -24.96 1.15 -6.81
N GLY A 262 -25.97 0.88 -7.64
CA GLY A 262 -26.56 -0.46 -7.76
C GLY A 262 -25.66 -1.48 -8.46
N LYS A 263 -24.95 -1.07 -9.52
CA LYS A 263 -24.12 -1.98 -10.35
C LYS A 263 -22.93 -2.58 -9.59
N PRO A 264 -22.11 -1.81 -8.83
CA PRO A 264 -21.02 -2.39 -8.04
C PRO A 264 -21.52 -3.33 -6.94
N THR A 265 -22.65 -2.98 -6.30
CA THR A 265 -23.29 -3.81 -5.27
C THR A 265 -23.79 -5.14 -5.83
N GLN A 266 -24.42 -5.13 -7.02
CA GLN A 266 -24.82 -6.34 -7.74
C GLN A 266 -23.60 -7.18 -8.18
N ARG A 267 -22.51 -6.55 -8.60
CA ARG A 267 -21.31 -7.29 -8.99
C ARG A 267 -20.67 -8.01 -7.81
N LEU A 268 -20.70 -7.42 -6.60
CA LEU A 268 -20.18 -8.06 -5.39
C LEU A 268 -20.91 -9.36 -5.03
N SER A 269 -22.21 -9.50 -5.32
CA SER A 269 -22.94 -10.72 -4.95
C SER A 269 -22.43 -11.97 -5.67
N ASP A 270 -21.82 -11.83 -6.85
CA ASP A 270 -21.20 -12.94 -7.59
C ASP A 270 -20.00 -13.56 -6.86
N TYR A 271 -19.43 -12.83 -5.90
CA TYR A 271 -18.20 -13.19 -5.18
C TYR A 271 -18.43 -13.47 -3.68
N LEU A 272 -19.69 -13.46 -3.24
CA LEU A 272 -20.05 -13.63 -1.83
C LEU A 272 -19.73 -15.06 -1.34
N LEU A 273 -18.95 -15.15 -0.28
CA LEU A 273 -18.70 -16.41 0.44
C LEU A 273 -19.72 -16.62 1.57
N GLY A 274 -20.04 -15.56 2.31
CA GLY A 274 -21.02 -15.57 3.40
C GLY A 274 -20.82 -14.46 4.42
N ALA A 275 -21.62 -14.46 5.49
CA ALA A 275 -21.52 -13.47 6.57
C ALA A 275 -20.24 -13.67 7.41
N LEU A 276 -19.63 -12.57 7.84
CA LEU A 276 -18.51 -12.57 8.77
C LEU A 276 -19.00 -12.98 10.17
N VAL A 277 -18.36 -13.98 10.76
CA VAL A 277 -18.57 -14.41 12.14
C VAL A 277 -17.68 -13.59 13.06
N LYS A 278 -18.27 -13.02 14.11
CA LYS A 278 -17.60 -12.21 15.13
C LYS A 278 -16.94 -13.07 16.20
#